data_AF-A0A9P6XMN7-F1
#
_entry.id   AF-A0A9P6XMN7-F1
#
_cell.length_a   1.000
_cell.length_b   1.000
_cell.length_c   1.000
_cell.angle_alpha   90.00
_cell.angle_beta   90.00
_cell.angle_gamma   90.00
#
_symmetry.space_group_name_H-M   'P 1'
#
loop_
_entity.id
_entity.type
_entity.pdbx_description
1 polymer ?
#
loop_
_entity_poly.entity_id
_entity_poly.type
_entity_poly.pdbx_seq_one_letter_code
_entity_poly.pdbx_strand_id
1 'polypeptide(L)' 'MPSDWLYQDGMRRGLRRLARVDASQLVDYAGPLGLPALRQLLQRRAAALGIDAPMEQILLTESGTHAVDLICRFLLKPGD' A
#
# COMPACT_ATOMS: atom_id res chain seq x y z
N MET A 1 4.78 14.97 12.38
CA MET A 1 4.36 14.13 13.53
C MET A 1 5.54 13.97 14.46
N PRO A 2 5.32 13.94 15.79
CA PRO A 2 6.32 13.53 16.77
C PRO A 2 6.91 12.15 16.41
N SER A 3 8.20 11.94 16.66
CA SER A 3 8.92 10.73 16.24
C SER A 3 8.52 9.49 17.03
N ASP A 4 8.02 9.68 18.24
CA ASP A 4 7.46 8.68 19.16
C ASP A 4 6.10 8.12 18.71
N TRP A 5 5.40 8.80 17.80
CA TRP A 5 4.16 8.28 17.22
C TRP A 5 4.38 7.15 16.22
N LEU A 6 5.61 7.03 15.69
CA LEU A 6 5.97 5.96 14.77
C LEU A 6 6.41 4.71 15.54
N TYR A 7 5.95 3.54 15.14
CA TYR A 7 6.41 2.27 15.72
C TYR A 7 7.83 1.90 15.23
N GLN A 8 8.84 2.61 15.75
CA GLN A 8 10.23 2.55 15.30
C GLN A 8 10.82 1.13 15.41
N ASP A 9 10.56 0.42 16.50
CA ASP A 9 11.11 -0.93 16.69
C ASP A 9 10.57 -1.93 15.66
N GLY A 10 9.28 -1.82 15.32
CA GLY A 10 8.67 -2.62 14.26
C GLY A 10 9.29 -2.32 12.90
N MET A 11 9.45 -1.05 12.56
CA MET A 11 10.09 -0.60 11.32
C MET A 11 11.51 -1.16 11.20
N ARG A 12 12.33 -1.01 12.24
CA ARG A 12 13.71 -1.51 12.25
C ARG A 12 13.79 -3.04 12.11
N ARG A 13 12.89 -3.77 12.76
CA ARG A 13 12.80 -5.24 12.60
C ARG A 13 12.39 -5.64 11.18
N GLY A 14 11.40 -4.95 10.60
CA GLY A 14 10.94 -5.19 9.23
C GLY A 14 12.05 -4.98 8.21
N LEU A 15 12.76 -3.86 8.29
CA LEU A 15 13.88 -3.54 7.39
C LEU A 15 15.01 -4.58 7.50
N ARG A 16 15.37 -5.03 8.71
CA ARG A 16 16.37 -6.11 8.88
C ARG A 16 15.94 -7.44 8.26
N ARG A 17 14.64 -7.74 8.27
CA ARG A 17 14.10 -8.93 7.61
C ARG A 17 14.17 -8.79 6.09
N LEU A 18 13.81 -7.62 5.55
CA LEU A 18 13.89 -7.31 4.13
C LEU A 18 15.33 -7.33 3.60
N ALA A 19 16.31 -6.89 4.39
CA ALA A 19 17.72 -6.92 3.98
C ALA A 19 18.30 -8.35 3.84
N ARG A 20 17.58 -9.39 4.29
CA ARG A 20 18.01 -10.79 4.26
C ARG A 20 17.30 -11.64 3.20
N VAL A 21 16.28 -11.10 2.52
CA VAL A 21 15.62 -11.81 1.42
C VAL A 21 16.43 -11.70 0.13
N ASP A 22 16.14 -12.57 -0.84
CA ASP A 22 16.78 -12.54 -2.15
C ASP A 22 16.64 -11.17 -2.81
N ALA A 23 17.73 -10.71 -3.44
CA ALA A 23 17.78 -9.38 -4.04
C ALA A 23 16.68 -9.16 -5.09
N SER A 24 16.28 -10.21 -5.84
CA SER A 24 15.16 -10.16 -6.78
C SER A 24 13.86 -9.70 -6.13
N GLN A 25 13.56 -10.16 -4.91
CA GLN A 25 12.35 -9.74 -4.19
C GLN A 25 12.36 -8.25 -3.79
N LEU A 26 13.53 -7.61 -3.82
CA LEU A 26 13.70 -6.19 -3.48
C LEU A 26 13.76 -5.28 -4.71
N VAL A 27 14.32 -5.77 -5.82
CA VAL A 27 14.58 -4.97 -7.03
C VAL A 27 13.58 -5.21 -8.16
N ASP A 28 12.82 -6.31 -8.10
CA ASP A 28 11.79 -6.58 -9.08
C ASP A 28 10.63 -5.59 -8.91
N TYR A 29 10.06 -5.18 -10.04
CA TYR A 29 8.87 -4.34 -10.03
C TYR A 29 7.71 -5.06 -9.34
N ALA A 30 7.01 -4.35 -8.47
CA ALA A 30 5.75 -4.85 -7.93
C ALA A 30 4.72 -5.00 -9.05
N GLY A 31 3.77 -5.94 -8.86
CA GLY A 31 2.61 -6.03 -9.73
C GLY A 31 1.80 -4.72 -9.72
N PRO A 32 0.96 -4.48 -10.74
CA PRO A 32 0.26 -3.19 -10.92
C PRO A 32 -0.69 -2.84 -9.77
N LEU A 33 -1.20 -3.85 -9.05
CA LEU A 33 -2.05 -3.66 -7.86
C LEU A 33 -1.24 -3.51 -6.55
N GLY A 34 0.07 -3.72 -6.61
CA GLY A 34 0.98 -3.76 -5.47
C GLY A 34 1.06 -5.13 -4.78
N LEU A 35 1.81 -5.17 -3.68
CA LEU A 35 2.15 -6.39 -2.95
C LEU A 35 0.90 -7.16 -2.44
N PRO A 36 0.67 -8.42 -2.88
CA PRO A 36 -0.51 -9.19 -2.49
C PRO A 36 -0.70 -9.37 -0.98
N ALA A 37 0.38 -9.62 -0.24
CA ALA A 37 0.32 -9.83 1.21
C ALA A 37 -0.19 -8.58 1.96
N LEU A 38 0.20 -7.38 1.51
CA LEU A 38 -0.26 -6.13 2.09
C LEU A 38 -1.74 -5.87 1.74
N ARG A 39 -2.15 -6.16 0.51
CA ARG A 39 -3.57 -6.07 0.12
C ARG A 39 -4.47 -7.00 0.94
N GLN A 40 -4.02 -8.22 1.23
CA GLN A 40 -4.76 -9.14 2.11
C GLN A 40 -4.91 -8.60 3.54
N LEU A 41 -3.86 -7.97 4.08
CA LEU A 41 -3.93 -7.32 5.39
C LEU A 41 -4.94 -6.16 5.39
N LEU A 42 -4.92 -5.33 4.34
CA LEU A 42 -5.85 -4.21 4.19
C LEU A 42 -7.29 -4.68 4.02
N GLN A 43 -7.55 -5.73 3.25
CA GLN A 43 -8.87 -6.34 3.13
C GLN A 43 -9.45 -6.72 4.49
N ARG A 44 -8.66 -7.42 5.33
CA ARG A 44 -9.10 -7.81 6.68
C ARG A 44 -9.38 -6.60 7.57
N ARG A 45 -8.56 -5.55 7.44
CA ARG A 45 -8.75 -4.30 8.18
C ARG A 45 -9.99 -3.52 7.71
N ALA A 46 -10.25 -3.50 6.41
CA ALA A 46 -11.43 -2.90 5.81
C ALA A 46 -12.70 -3.62 6.28
N ALA A 47 -12.70 -4.96 6.28
CA ALA A 47 -13.80 -5.76 6.79
C ALA A 47 -14.08 -5.47 8.27
N ALA A 48 -13.05 -5.28 9.10
CA ALA A 48 -13.21 -4.87 10.50
C ALA A 48 -13.83 -3.48 10.68
N LEU A 49 -13.77 -2.63 9.65
CA LEU A 49 -14.43 -1.33 9.57
C LEU A 49 -15.81 -1.39 8.88
N GLY A 50 -16.29 -2.58 8.52
CA GLY A 50 -17.55 -2.78 7.81
C GLY A 50 -17.50 -2.46 6.31
N ILE A 51 -16.29 -2.33 5.75
CA ILE A 51 -16.07 -2.06 4.33
C ILE A 51 -15.85 -3.40 3.61
N ASP A 52 -16.81 -3.80 2.77
CA ASP A 52 -16.67 -4.96 1.89
C ASP A 52 -15.85 -4.59 0.64
N ALA A 53 -14.55 -4.88 0.68
CA ALA A 53 -13.61 -4.61 -0.39
C ALA A 53 -12.82 -5.90 -0.72
N PRO A 54 -13.19 -6.65 -1.78
CA PRO A 54 -12.43 -7.80 -2.23
C PRO A 54 -11.03 -7.39 -2.72
N MET A 55 -10.08 -8.34 -2.75
CA MET A 55 -8.66 -8.02 -3.01
C MET A 55 -8.44 -7.36 -4.38
N GLU A 56 -9.28 -7.69 -5.36
CA GLU A 56 -9.30 -7.15 -6.73
C GLU A 56 -9.68 -5.67 -6.77
N GLN A 57 -10.38 -5.17 -5.74
CA GLN A 57 -10.76 -3.76 -5.58
C GLN A 57 -9.77 -2.97 -4.73
N ILE A 58 -8.66 -3.58 -4.29
CA ILE A 58 -7.61 -2.92 -3.50
C ILE A 58 -6.39 -2.69 -4.39
N LEU A 59 -6.10 -1.42 -4.66
CA LEU A 59 -4.88 -0.94 -5.33
C LEU A 59 -3.99 -0.24 -4.30
N LEU A 60 -2.72 -0.62 -4.22
CA LEU A 60 -1.74 0.11 -3.42
C LEU A 60 -1.17 1.28 -4.22
N THR A 61 -1.11 2.45 -3.59
CA THR A 61 -0.51 3.65 -4.18
C THR A 61 0.67 4.12 -3.33
N GLU A 62 1.61 4.81 -3.95
CA GLU A 62 2.76 5.45 -3.28
C GLU A 62 2.34 6.41 -2.15
N SER A 63 1.19 7.07 -2.30
CA SER A 63 0.67 8.02 -1.31
C SER A 63 -0.82 8.31 -1.54
N GLY A 64 -1.41 9.03 -0.59
CA GLY A 64 -2.76 9.60 -0.75
C GLY A 64 -2.85 10.58 -1.93
N THR A 65 -1.82 11.40 -2.15
CA THR A 65 -1.76 12.31 -3.32
C THR A 65 -1.75 11.53 -4.63
N HIS A 66 -0.97 10.45 -4.71
CA HIS A 66 -0.96 9.58 -5.89
C HIS A 66 -2.32 8.90 -6.09
N ALA A 67 -3.00 8.47 -5.02
CA ALA A 67 -4.35 7.92 -5.13
C ALA A 67 -5.35 8.93 -5.70
N VAL A 68 -5.30 10.17 -5.22
CA VAL A 68 -6.19 11.24 -5.72
C VAL A 68 -5.88 11.57 -7.18
N ASP A 69 -4.60 11.69 -7.58
CA ASP A 69 -4.22 11.91 -8.98
C ASP A 69 -4.76 10.82 -9.91
N LEU A 70 -4.67 9.54 -9.52
CA LEU A 70 -5.24 8.43 -10.29
C LEU A 70 -6.77 8.54 -10.42
N ILE A 71 -7.47 8.87 -9.33
CA ILE A 71 -8.92 9.06 -9.35
C ILE A 71 -9.30 10.21 -10.30
N CYS A 72 -8.62 11.35 -10.20
CA CYS A 72 -8.84 12.50 -11.07
C CYS A 72 -8.62 12.14 -12.54
N ARG A 73 -7.51 11.48 -12.89
CA ARG A 73 -7.22 11.09 -14.28
C ARG A 73 -8.21 10.07 -14.83
N PHE A 74 -8.77 9.22 -13.98
CA PHE A 74 -9.72 8.20 -14.39
C PHE A 74 -11.14 8.75 -14.58
N LEU A 75 -11.57 9.67 -13.71
CA LEU A 75 -12.95 10.15 -13.67
C LEU A 75 -13.17 11.50 -14.37
N LEU A 76 -12.16 12.37 -14.41
CA LEU A 76 -12.30 13.73 -14.90
C LEU A 76 -11.86 13.86 -16.35
N LYS A 77 -12.49 14.80 -17.06
CA LYS A 77 -12.16 15.24 -18.40
C LYS A 77 -11.76 16.73 -18.39
N PRO A 78 -11.08 17.21 -19.44
CA PRO A 78 -10.83 18.64 -19.58
C PRO A 78 -12.14 19.44 -19.54
N GLY A 79 -12.31 20.29 -18.54
CA GLY A 79 -13.47 21.17 -18.38
C GLY A 79 -14.50 20.77 -17.31
N ASP A 80 -14.28 19.66 -16.58
CA ASP A 80 -15.02 19.36 -15.35
C ASP A 80 -14.67 20.30 -14.18
#